data_AF-A0A2K4ZKQ5-F1
#
_entry.id   AF-A0A2K4ZKQ5-F1
#
_cell.length_a   1.000
_cell.length_b   1.000
_cell.length_c   1.000
_cell.angle_alpha   90.00
_cell.angle_beta   90.00
_cell.angle_gamma   90.00
#
_symmetry.space_group_name_H-M   'P 1'
#
loop_
_entity.id
_entity.type
_entity.pdbx_description
1 polymer ?
#
loop_
_entity_poly.entity_id
_entity_poly.type
_entity_poly.pdbx_seq_one_letter_code
_entity_poly.pdbx_strand_id
1 'polypeptide(L)'
;MKGFPKTLKTKDDYYNCLAMVAAGELAAVDLLAKIESLEKQRYIQCAIVSVAEEKKAVTVYYCDEAAPGMAFEAGGISGTITAVTHTQTDEAAAAGETGNDRTVLTLSKGITAENTAIGLEKAAAVAGMTADDITALKGVLKQYE
;
A
#
# COMPACT_ATOMS: atom_id res chain seq x y z
N MET A 1 -5.60 -32.89 -2.61
CA MET A 1 -5.94 -31.52 -3.04
C MET A 1 -4.74 -30.95 -3.78
N LYS A 2 -4.90 -30.46 -5.01
CA LYS A 2 -3.90 -29.57 -5.61
C LYS A 2 -3.82 -28.34 -4.71
N GLY A 3 -2.69 -28.16 -4.02
CA GLY A 3 -2.51 -27.04 -3.10
C GLY A 3 -2.35 -25.73 -3.87
N PHE A 4 -2.73 -24.61 -3.24
CA PHE A 4 -2.49 -23.27 -3.75
C PHE A 4 -1.01 -23.12 -4.17
N PRO A 5 -0.70 -22.57 -5.37
CA PRO A 5 0.68 -22.41 -5.81
C PRO A 5 1.53 -21.62 -4.80
N LYS A 6 2.73 -22.12 -4.50
CA LYS A 6 3.61 -21.50 -3.50
C LYS A 6 4.11 -20.11 -3.93
N THR A 7 4.22 -19.86 -5.22
CA THR A 7 4.73 -18.60 -5.79
C THR A 7 3.87 -18.16 -6.95
N LEU A 8 3.43 -16.90 -6.92
CA LEU A 8 2.79 -16.20 -8.04
C LEU A 8 3.67 -15.00 -8.38
N LYS A 9 4.12 -14.89 -9.63
CA LYS A 9 5.09 -13.87 -10.06
C LYS A 9 4.60 -13.06 -11.26
N THR A 10 3.69 -13.62 -12.04
CA THR A 10 3.22 -13.06 -13.31
C THR A 10 1.71 -12.92 -13.29
N LYS A 11 1.20 -12.02 -14.14
CA LYS A 11 -0.23 -11.86 -14.41
C LYS A 11 -0.90 -13.21 -14.70
N ASP A 12 -0.29 -14.04 -15.54
CA ASP A 12 -0.83 -15.36 -15.92
C ASP A 12 -0.96 -16.31 -14.73
N ASP A 13 -0.04 -16.26 -13.74
CA ASP A 13 -0.14 -17.08 -12.53
C ASP A 13 -1.45 -16.80 -11.77
N TYR A 14 -1.86 -15.52 -11.70
CA TYR A 14 -3.09 -15.12 -11.03
C TYR A 14 -4.34 -15.53 -11.81
N TYR A 15 -4.34 -15.43 -13.14
CA TYR A 15 -5.45 -15.91 -13.97
C TYR A 15 -5.56 -17.44 -13.95
N ASN A 16 -4.45 -18.17 -13.86
CA ASN A 16 -4.45 -19.61 -13.68
C ASN A 16 -5.08 -19.99 -12.33
N CYS A 17 -4.76 -19.27 -11.24
CA CYS A 17 -5.43 -19.46 -9.95
C CYS A 17 -6.92 -19.15 -10.04
N LEU A 18 -7.34 -18.12 -10.77
CA LEU A 18 -8.75 -17.82 -10.99
C LEU A 18 -9.46 -18.99 -11.70
N ALA A 19 -8.83 -19.60 -12.71
CA ALA A 19 -9.37 -20.80 -13.37
C ALA A 19 -9.51 -21.99 -12.39
N MET A 20 -8.56 -22.16 -11.45
CA MET A 20 -8.66 -23.17 -10.40
C MET A 20 -9.83 -22.88 -9.43
N VAL A 21 -10.07 -21.61 -9.09
CA VAL A 21 -11.25 -21.21 -8.30
C VAL A 21 -12.53 -21.55 -9.05
N ALA A 22 -12.60 -21.24 -10.34
CA ALA A 22 -13.74 -21.56 -11.19
C ALA A 22 -14.01 -23.07 -11.29
N ALA A 23 -12.97 -23.89 -11.23
CA ALA A 23 -13.07 -25.35 -11.22
C ALA A 23 -13.39 -25.95 -9.84
N GLY A 24 -13.50 -25.13 -8.78
CA GLY A 24 -13.67 -25.59 -7.41
C GLY A 24 -12.42 -26.27 -6.81
N GLU A 25 -11.26 -26.13 -7.47
CA GLU A 25 -9.98 -26.67 -7.00
C GLU A 25 -9.30 -25.75 -5.97
N LEU A 26 -9.76 -24.50 -5.84
CA LEU A 26 -9.22 -23.49 -4.94
C LEU A 26 -10.33 -22.60 -4.36
N ALA A 27 -10.20 -22.20 -3.09
CA ALA A 27 -11.12 -21.25 -2.48
C ALA A 27 -10.87 -19.82 -2.97
N ALA A 28 -11.94 -19.10 -3.33
CA ALA A 28 -11.86 -17.72 -3.79
C ALA A 28 -11.19 -16.80 -2.76
N VAL A 29 -11.48 -17.00 -1.47
CA VAL A 29 -10.90 -16.23 -0.36
C VAL A 29 -9.37 -16.33 -0.29
N ASP A 30 -8.79 -17.50 -0.60
CA ASP A 30 -7.33 -17.69 -0.58
C ASP A 30 -6.66 -16.91 -1.71
N LEU A 31 -7.29 -16.89 -2.90
CA LEU A 31 -6.81 -16.09 -4.02
C LEU A 31 -6.98 -14.60 -3.74
N LEU A 32 -8.10 -14.17 -3.16
CA LEU A 32 -8.35 -12.77 -2.80
C LEU A 32 -7.26 -12.25 -1.86
N ALA A 33 -6.95 -12.99 -0.80
CA ALA A 33 -5.90 -12.61 0.16
C ALA A 33 -4.53 -12.43 -0.52
N LYS A 34 -4.23 -13.24 -1.54
CA LYS A 34 -2.99 -13.12 -2.32
C LYS A 34 -2.98 -11.96 -3.29
N ILE A 35 -4.12 -11.62 -3.88
CA ILE A 35 -4.28 -10.42 -4.70
C ILE A 35 -4.12 -9.16 -3.83
N GLU A 36 -4.73 -9.11 -2.65
CA GLU A 36 -4.57 -7.99 -1.72
C GLU A 36 -3.14 -7.84 -1.22
N SER A 37 -2.47 -8.97 -0.92
CA SER A 37 -1.05 -8.96 -0.58
C SER A 37 -0.17 -8.46 -1.74
N LEU A 38 -0.51 -8.81 -2.97
CA LEU A 38 0.18 -8.31 -4.16
C LEU A 38 -0.02 -6.81 -4.33
N GLU A 39 -1.26 -6.33 -4.23
CA GLU A 39 -1.59 -4.92 -4.36
C GLU A 39 -0.84 -4.07 -3.34
N LYS A 40 -0.75 -4.54 -2.09
CA LYS A 40 0.05 -3.88 -1.03
C LYS A 40 1.53 -3.73 -1.40
N GLN A 41 2.09 -4.60 -2.24
CA GLN A 41 3.49 -4.47 -2.69
C GLN A 41 3.73 -3.29 -3.63
N ARG A 42 2.67 -2.71 -4.23
CA ARG A 42 2.76 -1.47 -5.02
C ARG A 42 3.07 -0.25 -4.17
N TYR A 43 2.88 -0.37 -2.86
CA TYR A 43 3.04 0.73 -1.91
C TYR A 43 4.22 0.49 -0.98
N ILE A 44 4.91 1.56 -0.60
CA ILE A 44 5.78 1.61 0.56
C ILE A 44 4.88 1.92 1.76
N GLN A 45 4.80 0.99 2.70
CA GLN A 45 3.97 1.15 3.90
C GLN A 45 4.75 1.95 4.94
N CYS A 46 4.31 3.18 5.20
CA CYS A 46 4.91 4.06 6.18
C CYS A 46 4.04 4.08 7.44
N ALA A 47 4.64 3.77 8.60
CA ALA A 47 3.92 3.86 9.87
C ALA A 47 3.73 5.34 10.27
N ILE A 48 2.49 5.68 10.62
CA ILE A 48 2.10 7.03 11.04
C ILE A 48 2.49 7.24 12.50
N VAL A 49 3.20 8.33 12.77
CA VAL A 49 3.57 8.78 14.11
C VAL A 49 2.54 9.77 14.63
N SER A 50 2.08 10.69 13.79
CA SER A 50 1.04 11.65 14.14
C SER A 50 0.30 12.17 12.91
N VAL A 51 -0.94 12.59 13.11
CA VAL A 51 -1.76 13.30 12.13
C VAL A 51 -2.09 14.66 12.71
N ALA A 52 -1.82 15.73 11.96
CA ALA A 52 -2.13 17.10 12.38
C ALA A 52 -3.66 17.32 12.47
N GLU A 53 -4.08 18.35 13.19
CA GLU A 53 -5.51 18.63 13.46
C GLU A 53 -6.30 18.90 12.17
N GLU A 54 -5.69 19.57 11.20
CA GLU A 54 -6.24 19.82 9.87
C GLU A 54 -6.29 18.56 8.98
N LYS A 55 -5.77 17.43 9.48
CA LYS A 55 -5.78 16.08 8.87
C LYS A 55 -5.01 15.94 7.57
N LYS A 56 -4.41 17.03 7.07
CA LYS A 56 -3.65 17.06 5.81
C LYS A 56 -2.13 16.99 5.98
N ALA A 57 -1.61 17.20 7.18
CA ALA A 57 -0.20 16.95 7.48
C ALA A 57 -0.08 15.68 8.32
N VAL A 58 0.79 14.77 7.88
CA VAL A 58 1.00 13.47 8.53
C VAL A 58 2.49 13.28 8.74
N THR A 59 2.89 12.99 9.97
CA THR A 59 4.27 12.62 10.28
C THR A 59 4.38 11.11 10.28
N VAL A 60 5.31 10.58 9.49
CA VAL A 60 5.68 9.16 9.46
C VAL A 60 7.12 8.99 9.94
N TYR A 61 7.51 7.75 10.24
CA TYR A 61 8.93 7.41 10.34
C TYR A 61 9.64 7.73 9.03
N TYR A 62 10.94 8.01 9.11
CA TYR A 62 11.75 8.39 7.95
C TYR A 62 11.51 7.47 6.75
N CYS A 63 11.12 8.08 5.63
CA CYS A 63 10.98 7.47 4.32
C CYS A 63 11.61 8.41 3.31
N ASP A 64 12.72 7.98 2.73
CA ASP A 64 13.53 8.73 1.76
C ASP A 64 12.86 8.77 0.37
N GLU A 65 12.10 7.72 0.06
CA GLU A 65 11.41 7.57 -1.22
C GLU A 65 10.19 8.47 -1.36
N ALA A 66 9.72 9.08 -0.27
CA ALA A 66 8.57 9.96 -0.28
C ALA A 66 8.84 11.21 -1.12
N ALA A 67 8.01 11.46 -2.12
CA ALA A 67 8.12 12.62 -2.99
C ALA A 67 6.75 13.28 -3.27
N PRO A 68 6.71 14.61 -3.50
CA PRO A 68 5.51 15.25 -4.03
C PRO A 68 5.06 14.61 -5.35
N GLY A 69 3.76 14.47 -5.53
CA GLY A 69 3.15 13.83 -6.70
C GLY A 69 2.89 12.33 -6.53
N MET A 70 3.49 11.66 -5.55
CA MET A 70 3.16 10.25 -5.26
C MET A 70 1.69 10.11 -4.85
N ALA A 71 1.03 9.05 -5.34
CA ALA A 71 -0.28 8.68 -4.84
C ALA A 71 -0.15 8.06 -3.45
N PHE A 72 -1.16 8.26 -2.61
CA PHE A 72 -1.24 7.62 -1.30
C PHE A 72 -2.57 6.91 -1.08
N GLU A 73 -2.56 5.94 -0.17
CA GLU A 73 -3.76 5.32 0.40
C GLU A 73 -3.63 5.20 1.93
N ALA A 74 -4.65 5.62 2.67
CA ALA A 74 -4.77 5.40 4.11
C ALA A 74 -6.24 5.26 4.52
N GLY A 75 -6.62 4.13 5.13
CA GLY A 75 -7.97 3.92 5.64
C GLY A 75 -9.09 4.06 4.59
N GLY A 76 -8.83 3.64 3.35
CA GLY A 76 -9.77 3.79 2.23
C GLY A 76 -9.83 5.21 1.63
N ILE A 77 -8.99 6.12 2.08
CA ILE A 77 -8.84 7.46 1.50
C ILE A 77 -7.63 7.44 0.57
N SER A 78 -7.85 7.83 -0.69
CA SER A 78 -6.78 7.94 -1.69
C SER A 78 -6.64 9.38 -2.20
N GLY A 79 -5.39 9.80 -2.36
CA GLY A 79 -5.03 11.14 -2.80
C GLY A 79 -3.58 11.21 -3.29
N THR A 80 -3.01 12.39 -3.24
CA THR A 80 -1.65 12.69 -3.70
C THR A 80 -0.88 13.45 -2.62
N ILE A 81 0.41 13.17 -2.51
CA ILE A 81 1.33 13.95 -1.67
C ILE A 81 1.61 15.29 -2.37
N THR A 82 1.38 16.40 -1.68
CA THR A 82 1.58 17.75 -2.23
C THR A 82 2.91 18.38 -1.78
N ALA A 83 3.46 17.96 -0.65
CA ALA A 83 4.77 18.38 -0.16
C ALA A 83 5.37 17.32 0.76
N VAL A 84 6.70 17.27 0.83
CA VAL A 84 7.47 16.37 1.69
C VAL A 84 8.57 17.17 2.38
N THR A 85 8.71 16.96 3.69
CA THR A 85 9.80 17.53 4.49
C THR A 85 10.40 16.43 5.36
N HIS A 86 11.72 16.20 5.24
CA HIS A 86 12.43 15.33 6.16
C HIS A 86 12.93 16.15 7.35
N THR A 87 12.72 15.63 8.55
CA THR A 87 13.05 16.33 9.79
C THR A 87 13.73 15.40 10.78
N GLN A 88 14.56 15.99 11.63
CA GLN A 88 15.09 15.35 12.82
C GLN A 88 14.23 15.72 14.03
N THR A 89 13.93 14.75 14.90
CA THR A 89 13.28 14.99 16.19
C THR A 89 14.25 15.58 17.21
N ASP A 90 13.72 16.36 18.15
CA ASP A 90 14.52 16.92 19.23
C ASP A 90 15.17 15.81 20.08
N GLU A 91 14.50 14.67 20.24
CA GLU A 91 15.04 13.50 20.93
C GLU A 91 16.26 12.92 20.20
N ALA A 92 16.19 12.74 18.88
CA ALA A 92 17.33 12.26 18.08
C ALA A 92 18.49 13.26 18.12
N ALA A 93 18.19 14.56 18.04
CA ALA A 93 19.20 15.61 18.18
C ALA A 93 19.87 15.60 19.57
N ALA A 94 19.08 15.45 20.64
CA ALA A 94 19.59 15.35 22.01
C ALA A 94 20.43 14.09 22.25
N ALA A 95 20.16 13.00 21.52
CA ALA A 95 20.96 11.78 21.51
C ALA A 95 22.25 11.88 20.69
N GLY A 96 22.50 13.02 20.01
CA GLY A 96 23.69 13.24 19.18
C GLY A 96 23.63 12.57 17.81
N GLU A 97 22.44 12.17 17.36
CA GLU A 97 22.24 11.68 16.00
C GLU A 97 22.34 12.84 14.99
N THR A 98 22.76 12.56 13.76
CA THR A 98 22.96 13.59 12.72
C THR A 98 22.02 13.44 11.52
N GLY A 99 21.04 12.52 11.62
CA GLY A 99 20.14 12.18 10.52
C GLY A 99 18.69 12.58 10.81
N ASN A 100 17.91 12.73 9.74
CA ASN A 100 16.46 12.84 9.84
C ASN A 100 15.88 11.48 10.22
N ASP A 101 14.95 11.47 11.16
CA ASP A 101 14.26 10.26 11.64
C ASP A 101 12.74 10.31 11.39
N ARG A 102 12.25 11.42 10.82
CA ARG A 102 10.85 11.63 10.43
C ARG A 102 10.72 12.17 9.02
N THR A 103 9.58 11.86 8.40
CA THR A 103 9.13 12.50 7.17
C THR A 103 7.73 13.07 7.40
N VAL A 104 7.55 14.36 7.14
CA VAL A 104 6.26 15.05 7.15
C VAL A 104 5.71 15.08 5.74
N LEU A 105 4.51 14.55 5.57
CA LEU A 105 3.78 14.48 4.31
C LEU A 105 2.61 15.46 4.35
N THR A 106 2.52 16.35 3.35
CA THR A 106 1.31 17.13 3.11
C THR A 106 0.45 16.41 2.08
N LEU A 107 -0.83 16.22 2.38
CA LEU A 107 -1.77 15.43 1.61
C LEU A 107 -2.79 16.33 0.90
N SER A 108 -3.17 15.97 -0.33
CA SER A 108 -4.24 16.67 -1.05
C SER A 108 -5.62 16.45 -0.41
N LYS A 109 -5.83 15.32 0.29
CA LYS A 109 -7.03 15.00 1.06
C LYS A 109 -6.64 14.62 2.48
N GLY A 110 -7.45 15.04 3.46
CA GLY A 110 -7.19 14.72 4.86
C GLY A 110 -7.53 13.27 5.20
N ILE A 111 -6.82 12.70 6.17
CA ILE A 111 -7.04 11.34 6.68
C ILE A 111 -7.49 11.35 8.15
N THR A 112 -8.08 10.27 8.64
CA THR A 112 -8.47 10.18 10.06
C THR A 112 -7.24 9.97 10.94
N ALA A 113 -7.27 10.48 12.18
CA ALA A 113 -6.20 10.29 13.15
C ALA A 113 -6.08 8.84 13.65
N GLU A 114 -7.08 7.99 13.38
CA GLU A 114 -7.07 6.56 13.70
C GLU A 114 -6.20 5.74 12.73
N ASN A 115 -5.80 6.31 11.60
CA ASN A 115 -4.90 5.62 10.66
C ASN A 115 -3.52 5.42 11.29
N THR A 116 -3.06 4.17 11.30
CA THR A 116 -1.75 3.78 11.84
C THR A 116 -0.67 3.66 10.76
N ALA A 117 -1.08 3.61 9.48
CA ALA A 117 -0.18 3.52 8.34
C ALA A 117 -0.74 4.27 7.13
N ILE A 118 0.18 4.70 6.27
CA ILE A 118 -0.09 5.28 4.96
C ILE A 118 0.77 4.56 3.92
N GLY A 119 0.14 4.09 2.84
CA GLY A 119 0.83 3.52 1.70
C GLY A 119 1.19 4.60 0.70
N LEU A 120 2.47 4.70 0.31
CA LEU A 120 2.95 5.58 -0.76
C LEU A 120 3.20 4.75 -2.02
N GLU A 121 2.53 5.07 -3.13
CA GLU A 121 2.66 4.28 -4.35
C GLU A 121 4.07 4.41 -4.93
N LYS A 122 4.82 3.30 -4.94
CA LYS A 122 6.16 3.23 -5.54
C LYS A 122 6.18 2.64 -6.95
N ALA A 123 5.11 1.93 -7.33
CA ALA A 123 5.04 1.24 -8.60
C ALA A 123 3.61 1.20 -9.14
N ALA A 124 3.46 1.67 -10.39
CA ALA A 124 2.19 1.63 -11.11
C ALA A 124 1.71 0.20 -11.42
N ALA A 125 2.63 -0.77 -11.44
CA ALA A 125 2.34 -2.17 -11.71
C ALA A 125 3.19 -3.12 -10.85
N VAL A 126 2.64 -4.30 -10.56
CA VAL A 126 3.30 -5.40 -9.84
C VAL A 126 2.90 -6.73 -10.46
N ALA A 127 3.85 -7.67 -10.59
CA ALA A 127 3.65 -8.93 -11.34
C ALA A 127 3.14 -8.72 -12.79
N GLY A 128 3.37 -7.55 -13.39
CA GLY A 128 2.83 -7.19 -14.71
C GLY A 128 1.35 -6.78 -14.71
N MET A 129 0.75 -6.53 -13.53
CA MET A 129 -0.62 -6.06 -13.39
C MET A 129 -0.67 -4.63 -12.84
N THR A 130 -1.48 -3.78 -13.47
CA THR A 130 -1.81 -2.43 -12.99
C THR A 130 -2.87 -2.45 -11.89
N ALA A 131 -3.22 -1.28 -11.32
CA ALA A 131 -4.37 -1.13 -10.43
C ALA A 131 -5.68 -1.64 -11.07
N ASP A 132 -5.88 -1.31 -12.34
CA ASP A 132 -7.09 -1.67 -13.08
C ASP A 132 -7.14 -3.17 -13.33
N ASP A 133 -6.01 -3.81 -13.65
CA ASP A 133 -5.93 -5.27 -13.79
C ASP A 133 -6.28 -5.97 -12.48
N ILE A 134 -5.73 -5.50 -11.36
CA ILE A 134 -6.02 -6.04 -10.02
C ILE A 134 -7.51 -5.85 -9.68
N THR A 135 -8.06 -4.68 -9.95
CA THR A 135 -9.47 -4.36 -9.71
C THR A 135 -10.39 -5.25 -10.55
N ALA A 136 -10.08 -5.44 -11.83
CA ALA A 136 -10.82 -6.31 -12.71
C ALA A 136 -10.78 -7.77 -12.21
N LEU A 137 -9.59 -8.26 -11.80
CA LEU A 137 -9.43 -9.61 -11.28
C LEU A 137 -10.26 -9.84 -10.01
N LYS A 138 -10.23 -8.91 -9.04
CA LYS A 138 -11.10 -8.95 -7.85
C LYS A 138 -12.58 -8.91 -8.23
N GLY A 139 -12.94 -8.10 -9.23
CA GLY A 139 -14.30 -8.00 -9.75
C GLY A 139 -14.84 -9.32 -10.28
N VAL A 140 -14.04 -10.06 -11.06
CA VAL A 140 -14.40 -11.40 -11.53
C VAL A 140 -14.46 -12.39 -10.37
N LEU A 141 -13.51 -12.32 -9.43
CA LEU A 141 -13.44 -13.25 -8.30
C LEU A 141 -14.69 -13.23 -7.40
N LYS A 142 -15.36 -12.08 -7.28
CA LYS A 142 -16.61 -11.91 -6.51
C LYS A 142 -17.75 -12.84 -6.95
N GLN A 143 -17.72 -13.38 -8.17
CA GLN A 143 -18.75 -14.33 -8.62
C GLN A 143 -18.61 -15.72 -7.99
N TYR A 144 -17.52 -15.96 -7.26
CA TYR A 144 -17.19 -17.22 -6.58
C TYR A 144 -17.19 -17.09 -5.05
N GLU A 145 -17.68 -15.97 -4.52
CA GLU A 145 -17.87 -15.71 -3.07
C GLU A 145 -19.19 -16.29 -2.55
#